data_AF-A0A1M6VK22-F1
#
_entry.id   AF-A0A1M6VK22-F1
#
_cell.length_a   1.000
_cell.length_b   1.000
_cell.length_c   1.000
_cell.angle_alpha   90.00
_cell.angle_beta   90.00
_cell.angle_gamma   90.00
#
_symmetry.space_group_name_H-M   'P 1'
#
loop_
_entity.id
_entity.type
_entity.pdbx_description
1 polymer ?
#
loop_
_entity_poly.entity_id
_entity_poly.type
_entity_poly.pdbx_seq_one_letter_code
_entity_poly.pdbx_strand_id
1 'polypeptide(L)'
;MQLLRFFAISLILMLGIAAPARAITLLRDPDIEYALRELATPILRAAGLSANRVDILVIDDPNLNAFVVDSDSMFIHSGLILRMKTPAMLQSVIAHEAAHIANGHLMRRPINARNARTAAGLGTALAIAAGAAAGSGEFAAGAAAGLQGAAMRSFFSHTRAEENAADQSGMRFMKGAGVDLNGSVEVMEIFRGQEALSVTRQDAYARTHPLSRDRYRLVRQLAGAQGAAPAPDPQANYWFARAKGKLSAFQRSPKWTLTRAGESGFQDVKLMRQAVAYHRQADLRRAMGAIDGALALRPKDPYLHELRGQILIESRQIKPAVAAYARATNLASNNPLILGSYGRALLADGQLAKAQQFLEKSRARDGRDPRVMRDLAVTYAKQGNNGMASVLTAERYAMVGRLKDAKIHAKRATDLLPRGSAAWQRAQDVLSAAQDAEKRR
;
A
#
# COMPACT_ATOMS: atom_id res chain seq x y z
N MET A 1 49.29 -16.85 -5.39
CA MET A 1 48.67 -15.76 -4.58
C MET A 1 47.61 -14.94 -5.34
N GLN A 2 47.70 -14.78 -6.67
CA GLN A 2 46.70 -14.04 -7.45
C GLN A 2 45.35 -14.76 -7.61
N LEU A 3 45.34 -16.10 -7.70
CA LEU A 3 44.12 -16.93 -7.79
C LEU A 3 43.23 -16.87 -6.53
N LEU A 4 43.86 -16.78 -5.34
CA LEU A 4 43.14 -16.61 -4.07
C LEU A 4 42.52 -15.21 -3.92
N ARG A 5 43.13 -14.17 -4.52
CA ARG A 5 42.56 -12.82 -4.56
C ARG A 5 41.38 -12.72 -5.52
N PHE A 6 41.41 -13.42 -6.65
CA PHE A 6 40.29 -13.49 -7.61
C PHE A 6 39.05 -14.17 -7.02
N PHE A 7 39.25 -15.26 -6.26
CA PHE A 7 38.16 -15.95 -5.58
C PHE A 7 37.57 -15.11 -4.44
N ALA A 8 38.40 -14.40 -3.67
CA ALA A 8 37.94 -13.52 -2.59
C ALA A 8 37.15 -12.31 -3.12
N ILE A 9 37.56 -11.69 -4.23
CA ILE A 9 36.86 -10.54 -4.82
C ILE A 9 35.52 -10.97 -5.44
N SER A 10 35.46 -12.13 -6.11
CA SER A 10 34.20 -12.66 -6.66
C SER A 10 33.21 -13.07 -5.56
N LEU A 11 33.70 -13.60 -4.43
CA LEU A 11 32.85 -13.96 -3.29
C LEU A 11 32.29 -12.71 -2.57
N ILE A 12 33.07 -11.63 -2.46
CA ILE A 12 32.64 -10.35 -1.88
C ILE A 12 31.61 -9.65 -2.78
N LEU A 13 31.74 -9.74 -4.11
CA LEU A 13 30.74 -9.20 -5.06
C LEU A 13 29.44 -10.02 -5.07
N MET A 14 29.51 -11.35 -4.93
CA MET A 14 28.31 -12.20 -4.79
C MET A 14 27.56 -11.97 -3.48
N LEU A 15 28.27 -11.61 -2.39
CA LEU A 15 27.68 -11.28 -1.10
C LEU A 15 27.11 -9.85 -1.01
N GLY A 16 27.45 -8.96 -1.94
CA GLY A 16 27.07 -7.54 -1.90
C GLY A 16 25.75 -7.16 -2.60
N ILE A 17 25.10 -8.06 -3.34
CA ILE A 17 23.95 -7.72 -4.22
C ILE A 17 22.62 -8.34 -3.75
N ALA A 18 22.64 -9.24 -2.77
CA ALA A 18 21.40 -9.69 -2.14
C ALA A 18 20.93 -8.69 -1.09
N ALA A 19 20.56 -7.47 -1.50
CA ALA A 19 19.65 -6.70 -0.66
C ALA A 19 18.42 -7.58 -0.44
N PRO A 20 18.05 -7.92 0.80
CA PRO A 20 16.83 -8.66 1.03
C PRO A 20 15.71 -7.85 0.37
N ALA A 21 14.97 -8.47 -0.53
CA ALA A 21 13.73 -7.88 -1.02
C ALA A 21 12.87 -7.62 0.21
N ARG A 22 12.86 -6.38 0.70
CA ARG A 22 12.00 -5.99 1.82
C ARG A 22 10.58 -6.25 1.33
N ALA A 23 9.91 -7.21 1.94
CA ALA A 23 8.51 -7.48 1.65
C ALA A 23 7.74 -6.19 1.96
N ILE A 24 7.20 -5.55 0.93
CA ILE A 24 6.30 -4.41 1.08
C ILE A 24 5.14 -4.90 1.94
N THR A 25 5.04 -4.37 3.16
CA THR A 25 3.99 -4.75 4.09
C THR A 25 2.87 -3.74 3.96
N LEU A 26 1.70 -4.18 3.47
CA LEU A 26 0.52 -3.34 3.40
C LEU A 26 -0.20 -3.33 4.76
N LEU A 27 -0.47 -2.11 5.26
CA LEU A 27 -1.32 -1.88 6.42
C LEU A 27 -2.77 -1.88 5.96
N ARG A 28 -3.38 -3.07 5.97
CA ARG A 28 -4.77 -3.26 5.58
C ARG A 28 -5.68 -3.18 6.81
N ASP A 29 -6.37 -2.06 6.97
CA ASP A 29 -7.28 -1.75 8.07
C ASP A 29 -8.56 -1.07 7.53
N PRO A 30 -9.76 -1.60 7.82
CA PRO A 30 -10.99 -1.08 7.22
C PRO A 30 -11.33 0.35 7.62
N ASP A 31 -10.92 0.80 8.80
CA ASP A 31 -11.18 2.15 9.29
C ASP A 31 -10.25 3.16 8.60
N ILE A 32 -8.95 2.86 8.56
CA ILE A 32 -7.95 3.72 7.90
C ILE A 32 -8.27 3.83 6.41
N GLU A 33 -8.54 2.71 5.73
CA GLU A 33 -8.89 2.70 4.30
C GLU A 33 -10.20 3.45 4.02
N TYR A 34 -11.18 3.39 4.93
CA TYR A 34 -12.40 4.19 4.79
C TYR A 34 -12.12 5.68 4.98
N ALA A 35 -11.42 6.06 6.04
CA ALA A 35 -11.10 7.45 6.33
C ALA A 35 -10.27 8.11 5.20
N LEU A 36 -9.31 7.38 4.62
CA LEU A 36 -8.55 7.84 3.45
C LEU A 36 -9.44 8.01 2.21
N ARG A 37 -10.40 7.10 2.00
CA ARG A 37 -11.37 7.22 0.90
C ARG A 37 -12.29 8.42 1.06
N GLU A 38 -12.75 8.71 2.27
CA GLU A 38 -13.56 9.90 2.55
C GLU A 38 -12.80 11.19 2.22
N LEU A 39 -11.52 11.26 2.60
CA LEU A 39 -10.63 12.39 2.26
C LEU A 39 -10.36 12.52 0.76
N ALA A 40 -10.22 11.39 0.07
CA ALA A 40 -9.88 11.34 -1.35
C ALA A 40 -11.06 11.55 -2.28
N THR A 41 -12.26 11.13 -1.88
CA THR A 41 -13.47 11.18 -2.72
C THR A 41 -13.71 12.53 -3.40
N PRO A 42 -13.69 13.69 -2.69
CA PRO A 42 -13.91 14.97 -3.34
C PRO A 42 -12.81 15.31 -4.36
N ILE A 43 -11.55 14.96 -4.07
CA ILE A 43 -10.41 15.15 -4.98
C ILE A 43 -10.55 14.27 -6.24
N LEU A 44 -10.86 12.98 -6.06
CA LEU A 44 -11.01 12.04 -7.16
C LEU A 44 -12.16 12.42 -8.09
N ARG A 45 -13.29 12.86 -7.52
CA ARG A 45 -14.42 13.39 -8.30
C ARG A 45 -14.03 14.64 -9.09
N ALA A 46 -13.32 15.59 -8.48
CA ALA A 46 -12.82 16.76 -9.17
C ALA A 46 -11.79 16.43 -10.27
N ALA A 47 -11.09 15.30 -10.14
CA ALA A 47 -10.18 14.75 -11.14
C ALA A 47 -10.86 13.97 -12.27
N GLY A 48 -12.20 13.80 -12.22
CA GLY A 48 -12.93 12.95 -13.17
C GLY A 48 -12.70 11.45 -12.98
N LEU A 49 -12.17 11.04 -11.82
CA LEU A 49 -11.90 9.64 -11.47
C LEU A 49 -13.02 9.08 -10.60
N SER A 50 -13.29 7.78 -10.73
CA SER A 50 -14.24 7.08 -9.86
C SER A 50 -13.60 6.80 -8.50
N ALA A 51 -14.14 7.41 -7.44
CA ALA A 51 -13.70 7.16 -6.06
C ALA A 51 -13.91 5.71 -5.59
N ASN A 52 -14.77 4.94 -6.28
CA ASN A 52 -14.98 3.52 -5.99
C ASN A 52 -14.00 2.60 -6.73
N ARG A 53 -13.23 3.14 -7.69
CA ARG A 53 -12.28 2.38 -8.50
C ARG A 53 -10.85 2.56 -8.02
N VAL A 54 -10.52 3.71 -7.45
CA VAL A 54 -9.16 4.00 -6.95
C VAL A 54 -9.05 3.57 -5.49
N ASP A 55 -8.36 2.46 -5.26
CA ASP A 55 -7.97 1.99 -3.93
C ASP A 55 -6.80 2.82 -3.40
N ILE A 56 -6.90 3.28 -2.15
CA ILE A 56 -5.82 3.99 -1.46
C ILE A 56 -5.30 3.07 -0.35
N LEU A 57 -4.09 2.57 -0.56
CA LEU A 57 -3.46 1.56 0.27
C LEU A 57 -2.28 2.16 1.04
N VAL A 58 -2.11 1.74 2.29
CA VAL A 58 -1.03 2.23 3.14
C VAL A 58 0.11 1.21 3.18
N ILE A 59 1.33 1.66 2.95
CA ILE A 59 2.55 0.86 3.12
C ILE A 59 3.14 1.14 4.50
N ASP A 60 3.48 0.08 5.24
CA ASP A 60 4.20 0.16 6.52
C ASP A 60 5.67 0.54 6.32
N ASP A 61 5.90 1.79 5.94
CA ASP A 61 7.23 2.35 5.76
C ASP A 61 7.29 3.74 6.42
N PRO A 62 8.26 3.99 7.33
CA PRO A 62 8.45 5.29 7.96
C PRO A 62 9.02 6.35 7.00
N ASN A 63 9.55 5.96 5.85
CA ASN A 63 10.03 6.89 4.83
C ASN A 63 8.86 7.63 4.17
N LEU A 64 9.11 8.87 3.76
CA LEU A 64 8.12 9.71 3.11
C LEU A 64 8.01 9.31 1.63
N ASN A 65 6.86 8.76 1.23
CA ASN A 65 6.56 8.48 -0.18
C ASN A 65 5.06 8.31 -0.42
N ALA A 66 4.66 8.55 -1.67
CA ALA A 66 3.38 8.15 -2.25
C ALA A 66 3.61 7.90 -3.74
N PHE A 67 2.82 7.02 -4.34
CA PHE A 67 2.89 6.73 -5.76
C PHE A 67 1.66 5.96 -6.23
N VAL A 68 1.41 6.01 -7.53
CA VAL A 68 0.43 5.18 -8.23
C VAL A 68 1.14 4.15 -9.11
N VAL A 69 0.64 2.92 -9.15
CA VAL A 69 1.21 1.83 -9.99
C VAL A 69 0.35 1.50 -11.21
N ASP A 70 -0.95 1.74 -11.10
CA ASP A 70 -1.95 1.59 -12.15
C ASP A 70 -3.03 2.68 -11.98
N SER A 71 -4.09 2.63 -12.78
CA SER A 71 -5.17 3.62 -12.70
C SER A 71 -6.08 3.47 -11.49
N ASP A 72 -5.93 2.36 -10.75
CA ASP A 72 -6.90 1.87 -9.78
C ASP A 72 -6.27 1.72 -8.38
N SER A 73 -4.96 1.93 -8.22
CA SER A 73 -4.22 1.68 -6.98
C SER A 73 -3.23 2.81 -6.69
N MET A 74 -3.47 3.52 -5.59
CA MET A 74 -2.60 4.53 -5.00
C MET A 74 -2.01 4.00 -3.71
N PHE A 75 -0.70 4.18 -3.53
CA PHE A 75 0.03 3.78 -2.34
C PHE A 75 0.55 5.02 -1.61
N ILE A 76 0.35 5.05 -0.30
CA ILE A 76 0.87 6.10 0.57
C ILE A 76 1.66 5.45 1.70
N HIS A 77 2.89 5.88 1.92
CA HIS A 77 3.67 5.40 3.04
C HIS A 77 3.14 5.95 4.37
N SER A 78 3.10 5.11 5.40
CA SER A 78 2.65 5.49 6.73
C SER A 78 3.42 6.71 7.29
N GLY A 79 4.72 6.79 7.02
CA GLY A 79 5.55 7.94 7.41
C GLY A 79 5.06 9.26 6.83
N LEU A 80 4.59 9.25 5.57
CA LEU A 80 4.04 10.45 4.92
C LEU A 80 2.75 10.90 5.60
N ILE A 81 1.82 9.99 5.87
CA ILE A 81 0.57 10.29 6.58
C ILE A 81 0.85 10.88 7.97
N LEU A 82 1.80 10.28 8.71
CA LEU A 82 2.16 10.75 10.05
C LEU A 82 2.85 12.13 10.05
N ARG A 83 3.48 12.53 8.94
CA ARG A 83 4.14 13.83 8.77
C ARG A 83 3.16 14.97 8.49
N MET A 84 1.98 14.67 7.93
CA MET A 84 0.96 15.68 7.61
C MET A 84 0.36 16.30 8.85
N LYS A 85 0.05 17.59 8.81
CA LYS A 85 -0.53 18.34 9.94
C LYS A 85 -2.02 18.65 9.74
N THR A 86 -2.46 18.79 8.50
CA THR A 86 -3.82 19.14 8.13
C THR A 86 -4.39 18.14 7.11
N PRO A 87 -5.73 18.02 6.99
CA PRO A 87 -6.34 17.27 5.90
C PRO A 87 -5.91 17.78 4.52
N ALA A 88 -5.79 19.11 4.36
CA ALA A 88 -5.40 19.73 3.09
C ALA A 88 -4.03 19.26 2.58
N MET A 89 -3.05 19.07 3.48
CA MET A 89 -1.75 18.49 3.10
C MET A 89 -1.89 17.07 2.55
N LEU A 90 -2.67 16.21 3.21
CA LEU A 90 -2.87 14.84 2.73
C LEU A 90 -3.67 14.80 1.43
N GLN A 91 -4.71 15.63 1.32
CA GLN A 91 -5.49 15.80 0.09
C GLN A 91 -4.65 16.36 -1.05
N SER A 92 -3.62 17.18 -0.78
CA SER A 92 -2.67 17.63 -1.79
C SER A 92 -1.84 16.48 -2.37
N VAL A 93 -1.36 15.56 -1.53
CA VAL A 93 -0.64 14.38 -2.02
C VAL A 93 -1.57 13.53 -2.89
N ILE A 94 -2.79 13.28 -2.42
CA ILE A 94 -3.81 12.53 -3.18
C ILE A 94 -4.12 13.23 -4.51
N ALA A 95 -4.22 14.56 -4.53
CA ALA A 95 -4.50 15.34 -5.74
C ALA A 95 -3.36 15.27 -6.75
N HIS A 96 -2.11 15.29 -6.28
CA HIS A 96 -0.92 15.12 -7.12
C HIS A 96 -0.89 13.72 -7.75
N GLU A 97 -1.09 12.66 -6.96
CA GLU A 97 -1.17 11.29 -7.46
C GLU A 97 -2.36 11.07 -8.41
N ALA A 98 -3.53 11.64 -8.10
CA ALA A 98 -4.69 11.62 -8.98
C ALA A 98 -4.40 12.32 -10.31
N ALA A 99 -3.59 13.38 -10.31
CA ALA A 99 -3.15 14.05 -11.54
C ALA A 99 -2.22 13.17 -12.39
N HIS A 100 -1.37 12.34 -11.80
CA HIS A 100 -0.60 11.36 -12.57
C HIS A 100 -1.48 10.34 -13.29
N ILE A 101 -2.59 9.91 -12.66
CA ILE A 101 -3.60 9.03 -13.27
C ILE A 101 -4.35 9.78 -14.38
N ALA A 102 -4.94 10.94 -14.05
CA ALA A 102 -5.79 11.70 -14.96
C ALA A 102 -5.04 12.21 -16.20
N ASN A 103 -3.77 12.59 -16.05
CA ASN A 103 -2.93 13.04 -17.17
C ASN A 103 -2.36 11.86 -18.01
N GLY A 104 -2.59 10.62 -17.60
CA GLY A 104 -2.16 9.42 -18.32
C GLY A 104 -0.64 9.16 -18.28
N HIS A 105 0.08 9.73 -17.31
CA HIS A 105 1.54 9.57 -17.20
C HIS A 105 1.93 8.08 -17.08
N LEU A 106 1.18 7.29 -16.31
CA LEU A 106 1.47 5.87 -16.10
C LEU A 106 1.26 5.03 -17.37
N MET A 107 0.22 5.34 -18.15
CA MET A 107 -0.09 4.57 -19.37
C MET A 107 0.91 4.87 -20.50
N ARG A 108 1.45 6.10 -20.53
CA ARG A 108 2.47 6.50 -21.50
C ARG A 108 3.84 5.92 -21.17
N ARG A 109 4.16 5.66 -19.90
CA ARG A 109 5.49 5.15 -19.46
C ARG A 109 5.95 3.87 -20.17
N PRO A 110 5.17 2.77 -20.23
CA PRO A 110 5.57 1.56 -20.96
C PRO A 110 5.77 1.81 -22.46
N ILE A 111 4.95 2.67 -23.07
CA ILE A 111 5.05 3.03 -24.49
C ILE A 111 6.34 3.82 -24.74
N ASN A 112 6.60 4.83 -23.91
CA ASN A 112 7.82 5.63 -23.97
C ASN A 112 9.07 4.78 -23.74
N ALA A 113 9.02 3.84 -22.78
CA ALA A 113 10.12 2.91 -22.51
C ALA A 113 10.37 1.95 -23.68
N ARG A 114 9.31 1.46 -24.35
CA ARG A 114 9.45 0.65 -25.58
C ARG A 114 10.09 1.48 -26.70
N ASN A 115 9.59 2.68 -26.94
CA ASN A 115 10.12 3.58 -27.98
C ASN A 115 11.59 3.95 -27.71
N ALA A 116 11.93 4.26 -26.45
CA ALA A 116 13.29 4.56 -26.03
C ALA A 116 14.21 3.35 -26.14
N ARG A 117 13.75 2.13 -25.85
CA ARG A 117 14.52 0.89 -26.08
C ARG A 117 14.76 0.64 -27.56
N THR A 118 13.80 0.94 -28.43
CA THR A 118 13.99 0.86 -29.88
C THR A 118 15.05 1.86 -30.34
N ALA A 119 14.97 3.11 -29.90
CA ALA A 119 15.96 4.15 -30.24
C ALA A 119 17.35 3.88 -29.64
N ALA A 120 17.42 3.46 -28.38
CA ALA A 120 18.67 3.05 -27.73
C ALA A 120 19.23 1.78 -28.35
N GLY A 121 18.39 0.82 -28.76
CA GLY A 121 18.81 -0.38 -29.49
C GLY A 121 19.45 -0.04 -30.84
N LEU A 122 18.90 0.94 -31.56
CA LEU A 122 19.50 1.47 -32.78
C LEU A 122 20.82 2.21 -32.49
N GLY A 123 20.85 3.06 -31.46
CA GLY A 123 22.06 3.77 -31.04
C GLY A 123 23.17 2.85 -30.52
N THR A 124 22.81 1.78 -29.81
CA THR A 124 23.73 0.74 -29.33
C THR A 124 24.20 -0.11 -30.50
N ALA A 125 23.36 -0.46 -31.47
CA ALA A 125 23.80 -1.14 -32.69
C ALA A 125 24.83 -0.29 -33.47
N LEU A 126 24.60 1.02 -33.60
CA LEU A 126 25.54 1.96 -34.21
C LEU A 126 26.84 2.09 -33.39
N ALA A 127 26.73 2.17 -32.06
CA ALA A 127 27.89 2.27 -31.16
C ALA A 127 28.68 0.97 -31.04
N ILE A 128 28.03 -0.21 -31.16
CA ILE A 128 28.69 -1.52 -31.26
C ILE A 128 29.40 -1.63 -32.61
N ALA A 129 28.77 -1.19 -33.70
CA ALA A 129 29.43 -1.12 -35.00
C ALA A 129 30.68 -0.22 -34.96
N ALA A 130 30.63 0.88 -34.20
CA ALA A 130 31.79 1.76 -33.98
C ALA A 130 32.80 1.24 -32.94
N GLY A 131 32.33 0.51 -31.92
CA GLY A 131 33.09 0.09 -30.74
C GLY A 131 33.66 -1.34 -30.81
N ALA A 132 33.18 -2.19 -31.72
CA ALA A 132 33.82 -3.45 -32.08
C ALA A 132 35.29 -3.24 -32.55
N ALA A 133 35.66 -2.00 -32.89
CA ALA A 133 37.03 -1.59 -33.16
C ALA A 133 37.92 -1.42 -31.89
N ALA A 134 37.37 -1.39 -30.67
CA ALA A 134 38.08 -0.91 -29.46
C ALA A 134 38.27 -1.95 -28.32
N GLY A 135 37.79 -3.19 -28.47
CA GLY A 135 38.29 -4.38 -27.76
C GLY A 135 38.38 -4.40 -26.22
N SER A 136 37.28 -4.28 -25.46
CA SER A 136 37.29 -4.68 -24.03
C SER A 136 35.94 -5.18 -23.49
N GLY A 137 35.90 -6.42 -22.98
CA GLY A 137 34.68 -7.11 -22.53
C GLY A 137 34.35 -7.00 -21.03
N GLU A 138 35.31 -6.71 -20.15
CA GLU A 138 35.08 -6.63 -18.70
C GLU A 138 34.38 -5.33 -18.25
N PHE A 139 34.56 -4.23 -18.98
CA PHE A 139 33.82 -2.98 -18.76
C PHE A 139 32.30 -3.18 -19.02
N ALA A 140 31.94 -4.08 -19.93
CA ALA A 140 30.56 -4.29 -20.36
C ALA A 140 29.66 -4.86 -19.25
N ALA A 141 30.17 -5.74 -18.39
CA ALA A 141 29.38 -6.39 -17.33
C ALA A 141 29.05 -5.44 -16.16
N GLY A 142 30.03 -4.66 -15.68
CA GLY A 142 29.83 -3.65 -14.64
C GLY A 142 28.96 -2.47 -15.11
N ALA A 143 29.15 -2.04 -16.36
CA ALA A 143 28.30 -1.05 -16.99
C ALA A 143 26.86 -1.55 -17.11
N ALA A 144 26.63 -2.81 -17.51
CA ALA A 144 25.28 -3.38 -17.65
C ALA A 144 24.47 -3.38 -16.34
N ALA A 145 25.09 -3.75 -15.22
CA ALA A 145 24.44 -3.72 -13.90
C ALA A 145 24.09 -2.28 -13.46
N GLY A 146 25.02 -1.34 -13.67
CA GLY A 146 24.78 0.10 -13.41
C GLY A 146 23.66 0.69 -14.28
N LEU A 147 23.62 0.31 -15.57
CA LEU A 147 22.61 0.71 -16.52
C LEU A 147 21.22 0.18 -16.14
N GLN A 148 21.10 -1.07 -15.68
CA GLN A 148 19.83 -1.63 -15.24
C GLN A 148 19.26 -0.90 -14.01
N GLY A 149 20.11 -0.60 -13.02
CA GLY A 149 19.71 0.16 -11.84
C GLY A 149 19.33 1.62 -12.17
N ALA A 150 20.08 2.26 -13.08
CA ALA A 150 19.75 3.60 -13.57
C ALA A 150 18.45 3.63 -14.38
N ALA A 151 18.24 2.64 -15.24
CA ALA A 151 17.02 2.50 -16.03
C ALA A 151 15.78 2.29 -15.14
N MET A 152 15.89 1.47 -14.10
CA MET A 152 14.78 1.26 -13.15
C MET A 152 14.43 2.55 -12.38
N ARG A 153 15.44 3.29 -11.91
CA ARG A 153 15.21 4.60 -11.26
C ARG A 153 14.57 5.61 -12.22
N SER A 154 15.06 5.67 -13.46
CA SER A 154 14.50 6.54 -14.49
C SER A 154 13.07 6.15 -14.87
N PHE A 155 12.71 4.87 -14.78
CA PHE A 155 11.38 4.39 -15.10
C PHE A 155 10.33 4.82 -14.06
N PHE A 156 10.71 4.84 -12.78
CA PHE A 156 9.81 5.24 -11.69
C PHE A 156 9.83 6.74 -11.38
N SER A 157 10.86 7.47 -11.80
CA SER A 157 10.93 8.92 -11.63
C SER A 157 10.06 9.65 -12.66
N HIS A 158 9.41 10.74 -12.26
CA HIS A 158 8.66 11.60 -13.16
C HIS A 158 9.53 12.69 -13.77
N THR A 159 9.25 13.06 -15.02
CA THR A 159 9.95 14.18 -15.65
C THR A 159 9.49 15.50 -15.04
N ARG A 160 10.31 16.55 -15.08
CA ARG A 160 9.92 17.89 -14.59
C ARG A 160 8.65 18.42 -15.27
N ALA A 161 8.44 18.09 -16.53
CA ALA A 161 7.24 18.47 -17.27
C ALA A 161 5.99 17.73 -16.74
N GLU A 162 6.10 16.42 -16.49
CA GLU A 162 5.03 15.63 -15.86
C GLU A 162 4.69 16.17 -14.48
N GLU A 163 5.71 16.49 -13.67
CA GLU A 163 5.55 17.05 -12.33
C GLU A 163 4.86 18.43 -12.35
N ASN A 164 5.27 19.34 -13.24
CA ASN A 164 4.61 20.64 -13.41
C ASN A 164 3.14 20.48 -13.84
N ALA A 165 2.85 19.57 -14.76
CA ALA A 165 1.49 19.29 -15.21
C ALA A 165 0.63 18.65 -14.11
N ALA A 166 1.23 17.77 -13.29
CA ALA A 166 0.60 17.16 -12.13
C ALA A 166 0.31 18.19 -11.04
N ASP A 167 1.25 19.08 -10.72
CA ASP A 167 1.04 20.18 -9.76
C ASP A 167 -0.12 21.09 -10.21
N GLN A 168 -0.13 21.54 -11.46
CA GLN A 168 -1.22 22.40 -11.96
C GLN A 168 -2.58 21.70 -11.92
N SER A 169 -2.64 20.43 -12.32
CA SER A 169 -3.88 19.66 -12.32
C SER A 169 -4.35 19.35 -10.90
N GLY A 170 -3.44 18.94 -10.02
CA GLY A 170 -3.71 18.71 -8.60
C GLY A 170 -4.27 19.96 -7.92
N MET A 171 -3.68 21.13 -8.17
CA MET A 171 -4.20 22.42 -7.66
C MET A 171 -5.61 22.72 -8.20
N ARG A 172 -5.90 22.41 -9.48
CA ARG A 172 -7.26 22.52 -10.03
C ARG A 172 -8.24 21.57 -9.34
N PHE A 173 -7.83 20.32 -9.09
CA PHE A 173 -8.68 19.33 -8.41
C PHE A 173 -8.97 19.73 -6.97
N MET A 174 -7.96 20.17 -6.22
CA MET A 174 -8.14 20.70 -4.87
C MET A 174 -9.08 21.92 -4.86
N LYS A 175 -8.88 22.87 -5.79
CA LYS A 175 -9.77 24.04 -5.91
C LYS A 175 -11.21 23.62 -6.23
N GLY A 176 -11.41 22.71 -7.18
CA GLY A 176 -12.73 22.19 -7.55
C GLY A 176 -13.40 21.39 -6.42
N ALA A 177 -12.60 20.79 -5.54
CA ALA A 177 -13.05 20.09 -4.34
C ALA A 177 -13.27 21.02 -3.13
N GLY A 178 -13.01 22.32 -3.25
CA GLY A 178 -13.12 23.28 -2.13
C GLY A 178 -12.03 23.13 -1.07
N VAL A 179 -10.90 22.50 -1.39
CA VAL A 179 -9.78 22.29 -0.47
C VAL A 179 -8.82 23.49 -0.49
N ASP A 180 -8.26 23.81 0.68
CA ASP A 180 -7.24 24.86 0.83
C ASP A 180 -5.95 24.49 0.06
N LEU A 181 -5.56 25.35 -0.88
CA LEU A 181 -4.39 25.15 -1.73
C LEU A 181 -3.07 25.35 -0.99
N ASN A 182 -3.09 25.98 0.20
CA ASN A 182 -1.89 26.10 1.03
C ASN A 182 -1.37 24.73 1.50
N GLY A 183 -2.23 23.70 1.57
CA GLY A 183 -1.80 22.33 1.85
C GLY A 183 -0.71 21.83 0.89
N SER A 184 -0.75 22.23 -0.38
CA SER A 184 0.29 21.88 -1.37
C SER A 184 1.61 22.59 -1.12
N VAL A 185 1.55 23.86 -0.71
CA VAL A 185 2.74 24.62 -0.31
C VAL A 185 3.39 23.95 0.90
N GLU A 186 2.61 23.66 1.94
CA GLU A 186 3.07 23.01 3.16
C GLU A 186 3.71 21.63 2.89
N VAL A 187 3.16 20.85 1.96
CA VAL A 187 3.76 19.58 1.53
C VAL A 187 5.10 19.80 0.84
N MET A 188 5.19 20.75 -0.11
CA MET A 188 6.47 21.06 -0.76
C MET A 188 7.52 21.56 0.22
N GLU A 189 7.12 22.28 1.27
CA GLU A 189 8.03 22.74 2.33
C GLU A 189 8.64 21.59 3.14
N ILE A 190 7.95 20.44 3.27
CA ILE A 190 8.53 19.24 3.89
C ILE A 190 9.80 18.79 3.16
N PHE A 191 9.81 18.92 1.83
CA PHE A 191 10.85 18.42 0.93
C PHE A 191 11.77 19.52 0.40
N ARG A 192 11.67 20.76 0.92
CA ARG A 192 12.51 21.88 0.47
C ARG A 192 13.97 21.60 0.79
N GLY A 193 14.87 21.84 -0.17
CA GLY A 193 16.31 21.65 -0.01
C GLY A 193 16.78 20.23 -0.30
N GLN A 194 15.88 19.29 -0.60
CA GLN A 194 16.23 17.94 -1.04
C GLN A 194 17.04 17.95 -2.34
N GLU A 195 16.85 18.95 -3.21
CA GLU A 195 17.60 19.12 -4.45
C GLU A 195 19.09 19.40 -4.24
N ALA A 196 19.49 19.89 -3.06
CA ALA A 196 20.89 20.13 -2.70
C ALA A 196 21.57 18.87 -2.12
N LEU A 197 20.80 17.82 -1.81
CA LEU A 197 21.31 16.57 -1.27
C LEU A 197 21.72 15.60 -2.38
N SER A 198 22.68 14.72 -2.08
CA SER A 198 22.99 13.58 -2.94
C SER A 198 21.81 12.61 -3.01
N VAL A 199 21.63 11.93 -4.14
CA VAL A 199 20.48 11.01 -4.38
C VAL A 199 20.28 9.99 -3.24
N THR A 200 21.36 9.48 -2.65
CA THR A 200 21.32 8.54 -1.52
C THR A 200 20.79 9.14 -0.22
N ARG A 201 20.87 10.46 -0.05
CA ARG A 201 20.42 11.21 1.12
C ARG A 201 19.06 11.88 0.91
N GLN A 202 18.53 11.84 -0.32
CA GLN A 202 17.20 12.35 -0.62
C GLN A 202 16.11 11.44 -0.06
N ASP A 203 14.99 12.03 0.34
CA ASP A 203 13.77 11.30 0.67
C ASP A 203 13.24 10.52 -0.54
N ALA A 204 12.54 9.40 -0.30
CA ALA A 204 12.00 8.57 -1.37
C ALA A 204 11.04 9.36 -2.29
N TYR A 205 10.16 10.17 -1.70
CA TYR A 205 9.27 11.06 -2.44
C TYR A 205 10.02 12.03 -3.36
N ALA A 206 11.09 12.67 -2.88
CA ALA A 206 11.86 13.64 -3.67
C ALA A 206 12.62 12.99 -4.85
N ARG A 207 12.88 11.67 -4.79
CA ARG A 207 13.49 10.91 -5.90
C ARG A 207 12.48 10.55 -6.99
N THR A 208 11.26 10.19 -6.62
CA THR A 208 10.19 9.85 -7.57
C THR A 208 9.50 11.10 -8.12
N HIS A 209 9.40 12.15 -7.32
CA HIS A 209 8.81 13.46 -7.62
C HIS A 209 9.86 14.59 -7.46
N PRO A 210 10.76 14.79 -8.43
CA PRO A 210 11.83 15.78 -8.30
C PRO A 210 11.31 17.21 -8.08
N LEU A 211 11.59 17.78 -6.92
CA LEU A 211 11.22 19.16 -6.60
C LEU A 211 12.12 20.15 -7.37
N SER A 212 11.55 21.29 -7.75
CA SER A 212 12.30 22.41 -8.31
C SER A 212 11.83 23.72 -7.72
N ARG A 213 12.69 24.75 -7.75
CA ARG A 213 12.32 26.11 -7.36
C ARG A 213 11.15 26.65 -8.19
N ASP A 214 11.06 26.24 -9.46
CA ASP A 214 9.99 26.67 -10.37
C ASP A 214 8.65 26.06 -9.99
N ARG A 215 8.63 24.76 -9.69
CA ARG A 215 7.44 24.06 -9.15
C ARG A 215 6.93 24.73 -7.88
N TYR A 216 7.83 24.96 -6.93
CA TYR A 216 7.47 25.62 -5.67
C TYR A 216 6.90 27.02 -5.89
N ARG A 217 7.52 27.83 -6.75
CA ARG A 217 7.01 29.18 -7.09
C ARG A 217 5.62 29.11 -7.73
N LEU A 218 5.41 28.17 -8.66
CA LEU A 218 4.12 27.98 -9.32
C LEU A 218 3.02 27.59 -8.32
N VAL A 219 3.27 26.58 -7.47
CA VAL A 219 2.30 26.14 -6.46
C VAL A 219 1.99 27.27 -5.48
N ARG A 220 3.01 28.02 -5.02
CA ARG A 220 2.82 29.18 -4.14
C ARG A 220 2.01 30.30 -4.82
N GLN A 221 2.25 30.56 -6.11
CA GLN A 221 1.49 31.54 -6.87
C GLN A 221 0.01 31.12 -7.02
N LEU A 222 -0.25 29.85 -7.34
CA LEU A 222 -1.61 29.31 -7.46
C LEU A 222 -2.35 29.32 -6.12
N ALA A 223 -1.66 28.99 -5.02
CA ALA A 223 -2.21 29.07 -3.67
C ALA A 223 -2.54 30.53 -3.30
N GLY A 224 -1.63 31.48 -3.57
CA GLY A 224 -1.88 32.90 -3.32
C GLY A 224 -3.03 33.48 -4.15
N ALA A 225 -3.25 32.95 -5.36
CA ALA A 225 -4.37 33.33 -6.22
C ALA A 225 -5.73 32.76 -5.78
N GLN A 226 -5.78 31.84 -4.80
CA GLN A 226 -7.04 31.37 -4.20
C GLN A 226 -7.73 32.51 -3.42
N GLY A 227 -6.97 33.49 -2.93
CA GLY A 227 -7.48 34.55 -2.07
C GLY A 227 -7.66 34.04 -0.64
N ALA A 228 -8.82 34.33 -0.03
CA ALA A 228 -9.14 33.81 1.30
C ALA A 228 -9.22 32.28 1.28
N ALA A 229 -8.59 31.63 2.27
CA ALA A 229 -8.65 30.18 2.41
C ALA A 229 -10.11 29.74 2.61
N PRO A 230 -10.52 28.59 2.02
CA PRO A 230 -11.83 28.01 2.30
C PRO A 230 -12.03 27.76 3.79
N ALA A 231 -13.28 27.80 4.25
CA ALA A 231 -13.58 27.41 5.62
C ALA A 231 -13.13 25.95 5.86
N PRO A 232 -12.55 25.61 7.02
CA PRO A 232 -12.13 24.24 7.31
C PRO A 232 -13.30 23.26 7.20
N ASP A 233 -13.14 22.20 6.41
CA ASP A 233 -14.15 21.14 6.30
C ASP A 233 -14.14 20.26 7.57
N PRO A 234 -15.22 20.25 8.38
CA PRO A 234 -15.30 19.42 9.58
C PRO A 234 -15.19 17.92 9.30
N GLN A 235 -15.69 17.46 8.14
CA GLN A 235 -15.61 16.04 7.76
C GLN A 235 -14.17 15.66 7.41
N ALA A 236 -13.49 16.45 6.59
CA ALA A 236 -12.09 16.22 6.30
C ALA A 236 -11.22 16.26 7.57
N ASN A 237 -11.46 17.22 8.47
CA ASN A 237 -10.78 17.28 9.77
C ASN A 237 -10.99 16.01 10.60
N TYR A 238 -12.23 15.51 10.66
CA TYR A 238 -12.56 14.30 11.39
C TYR A 238 -11.89 13.06 10.81
N TRP A 239 -12.01 12.82 9.50
CA TRP A 239 -11.44 11.63 8.85
C TRP A 239 -9.92 11.65 8.85
N PHE A 240 -9.30 12.83 8.70
CA PHE A 240 -7.85 12.98 8.87
C PHE A 240 -7.41 12.64 10.30
N ALA A 241 -8.09 13.21 11.31
CA ALA A 241 -7.82 12.91 12.71
C ALA A 241 -7.97 11.42 13.02
N ARG A 242 -8.99 10.77 12.45
CA ARG A 242 -9.28 9.36 12.65
C ARG A 242 -8.24 8.45 11.99
N ALA A 243 -7.92 8.66 10.72
CA ALA A 243 -6.90 7.89 10.00
C ALA A 243 -5.52 8.01 10.67
N LYS A 244 -5.05 9.25 10.87
CA LYS A 244 -3.75 9.52 11.50
C LYS A 244 -3.73 9.09 12.96
N GLY A 245 -4.84 9.26 13.68
CA GLY A 245 -5.01 8.84 15.06
C GLY A 245 -4.88 7.33 15.23
N LYS A 246 -5.63 6.55 14.45
CA LYS A 246 -5.57 5.08 14.48
C LYS A 246 -4.19 4.57 14.06
N LEU A 247 -3.66 5.07 12.93
CA LEU A 247 -2.34 4.70 12.42
C LEU A 247 -1.24 4.95 13.47
N SER A 248 -1.20 6.17 14.03
CA SER A 248 -0.20 6.52 15.04
C SER A 248 -0.35 5.71 16.32
N ALA A 249 -1.57 5.32 16.72
CA ALA A 249 -1.80 4.51 17.91
C ALA A 249 -1.22 3.09 17.80
N PHE A 250 -1.22 2.50 16.59
CA PHE A 250 -0.58 1.21 16.33
C PHE A 250 0.94 1.30 16.14
N GLN A 251 1.45 2.38 15.54
CA GLN A 251 2.88 2.49 15.21
C GLN A 251 3.74 3.16 16.31
N ARG A 252 3.24 4.16 17.03
CA ARG A 252 3.98 4.89 18.09
C ARG A 252 3.94 4.15 19.41
N SER A 253 4.75 4.51 20.40
CA SER A 253 4.68 3.84 21.72
C SER A 253 3.35 4.14 22.43
N PRO A 254 2.78 3.21 23.22
CA PRO A 254 1.55 3.45 23.97
C PRO A 254 1.59 4.72 24.85
N LYS A 255 2.75 5.01 25.48
CA LYS A 255 2.95 6.25 26.25
C LYS A 255 2.79 7.51 25.39
N TRP A 256 3.37 7.52 24.18
CA TRP A 256 3.22 8.63 23.25
C TRP A 256 1.75 8.81 22.85
N THR A 257 1.05 7.70 22.56
CA THR A 257 -0.36 7.71 22.17
C THR A 257 -1.26 8.25 23.28
N LEU A 258 -1.10 7.76 24.52
CA LEU A 258 -1.93 8.16 25.65
C LEU A 258 -1.77 9.65 26.00
N THR A 259 -0.56 10.18 25.92
CA THR A 259 -0.28 11.61 26.19
C THR A 259 -0.85 12.55 25.14
N ARG A 260 -1.12 12.06 23.93
CA ARG A 260 -1.62 12.86 22.78
C ARG A 260 -2.99 12.43 22.28
N ALA A 261 -3.67 11.54 22.99
CA ALA A 261 -4.93 10.97 22.51
C ALA A 261 -5.99 12.04 22.19
N GLY A 262 -6.02 13.14 22.95
CA GLY A 262 -6.96 14.24 22.76
C GLY A 262 -6.52 15.35 21.80
N GLU A 263 -5.36 15.25 21.14
CA GLU A 263 -4.79 16.36 20.35
C GLU A 263 -5.67 16.79 19.16
N SER A 264 -6.54 15.89 18.66
CA SER A 264 -7.43 16.18 17.55
C SER A 264 -8.75 16.85 17.95
N GLY A 265 -9.05 16.95 19.24
CA GLY A 265 -10.32 17.50 19.74
C GLY A 265 -11.54 16.57 19.61
N PHE A 266 -11.46 15.47 18.87
CA PHE A 266 -12.55 14.51 18.71
C PHE A 266 -12.52 13.43 19.81
N GLN A 267 -13.58 13.40 20.63
CA GLN A 267 -13.63 12.52 21.81
C GLN A 267 -13.68 11.03 21.46
N ASP A 268 -14.38 10.64 20.40
CA ASP A 268 -14.42 9.26 19.89
C ASP A 268 -13.04 8.82 19.37
N VAL A 269 -12.33 9.69 18.63
CA VAL A 269 -10.97 9.44 18.16
C VAL A 269 -9.99 9.30 19.33
N LYS A 270 -10.13 10.13 20.38
CA LYS A 270 -9.35 10.02 21.61
C LYS A 270 -9.53 8.65 22.27
N LEU A 271 -10.78 8.23 22.45
CA LEU A 271 -11.12 6.96 23.07
C LEU A 271 -10.64 5.77 22.23
N MET A 272 -10.77 5.83 20.90
CA MET A 272 -10.20 4.85 19.98
C MET A 272 -8.67 4.74 20.15
N ARG A 273 -7.95 5.85 20.19
CA ARG A 273 -6.48 5.86 20.40
C ARG A 273 -6.10 5.26 21.75
N GLN A 274 -6.84 5.58 22.81
CA GLN A 274 -6.64 4.99 24.13
C GLN A 274 -6.88 3.48 24.12
N ALA A 275 -7.96 3.02 23.47
CA ALA A 275 -8.26 1.60 23.34
C ALA A 275 -7.12 0.83 22.67
N VAL A 276 -6.60 1.34 21.55
CA VAL A 276 -5.44 0.75 20.85
C VAL A 276 -4.19 0.76 21.75
N ALA A 277 -3.92 1.86 22.47
CA ALA A 277 -2.75 1.95 23.34
C ALA A 277 -2.80 0.94 24.50
N TYR A 278 -3.95 0.81 25.16
CA TYR A 278 -4.14 -0.17 26.25
C TYR A 278 -4.12 -1.60 25.75
N HIS A 279 -4.70 -1.86 24.58
CA HIS A 279 -4.63 -3.16 23.90
C HIS A 279 -3.17 -3.58 23.68
N ARG A 280 -2.33 -2.67 23.19
CA ARG A 280 -0.90 -2.92 22.97
C ARG A 280 -0.08 -3.05 24.27
N GLN A 281 -0.66 -2.69 25.41
CA GLN A 281 -0.12 -2.97 26.74
C GLN A 281 -0.68 -4.25 27.37
N ALA A 282 -1.48 -5.02 26.61
CA ALA A 282 -2.25 -6.18 27.09
C ALA A 282 -3.20 -5.84 28.26
N ASP A 283 -3.60 -4.58 28.41
CA ASP A 283 -4.57 -4.14 29.42
C ASP A 283 -5.98 -4.18 28.84
N LEU A 284 -6.53 -5.40 28.78
CA LEU A 284 -7.86 -5.63 28.20
C LEU A 284 -8.95 -4.80 28.90
N ARG A 285 -8.89 -4.66 30.23
CA ARG A 285 -9.92 -3.94 30.98
C ARG A 285 -10.01 -2.48 30.56
N ARG A 286 -8.88 -1.78 30.50
CA ARG A 286 -8.86 -0.37 30.05
C ARG A 286 -9.11 -0.24 28.55
N ALA A 287 -8.63 -1.18 27.74
CA ALA A 287 -8.91 -1.20 26.31
C ALA A 287 -10.41 -1.29 26.03
N MET A 288 -11.11 -2.21 26.71
CA MET A 288 -12.56 -2.38 26.61
C MET A 288 -13.31 -1.16 27.13
N GLY A 289 -12.91 -0.59 28.27
CA GLY A 289 -13.54 0.64 28.76
C GLY A 289 -13.45 1.81 27.76
N ALA A 290 -12.30 1.97 27.10
CA ALA A 290 -12.10 3.01 26.11
C ALA A 290 -12.90 2.76 24.81
N ILE A 291 -12.88 1.54 24.25
CA ILE A 291 -13.64 1.25 23.02
C ILE A 291 -15.16 1.29 23.27
N ASP A 292 -15.61 0.91 24.46
CA ASP A 292 -17.03 0.99 24.86
C ASP A 292 -17.48 2.45 24.95
N GLY A 293 -16.62 3.33 25.49
CA GLY A 293 -16.84 4.77 25.46
C GLY A 293 -16.91 5.34 24.04
N ALA A 294 -16.03 4.91 23.14
CA ALA A 294 -16.07 5.33 21.73
C ALA A 294 -17.38 4.88 21.05
N LEU A 295 -17.80 3.64 21.30
CA LEU A 295 -19.06 3.08 20.79
C LEU A 295 -20.31 3.74 21.40
N ALA A 296 -20.25 4.24 22.64
CA ALA A 296 -21.34 5.01 23.21
C ALA A 296 -21.58 6.33 22.43
N LEU A 297 -20.50 6.95 21.93
CA LEU A 297 -20.58 8.15 21.08
C LEU A 297 -20.98 7.82 19.64
N ARG A 298 -20.57 6.65 19.13
CA ARG A 298 -20.76 6.23 17.73
C ARG A 298 -21.27 4.77 17.65
N PRO A 299 -22.51 4.48 18.10
CA PRO A 299 -22.99 3.10 18.26
C PRO A 299 -23.17 2.33 16.95
N LYS A 300 -23.36 3.04 15.83
CA LYS A 300 -23.55 2.47 14.49
C LYS A 300 -22.27 2.45 13.66
N ASP A 301 -21.11 2.65 14.28
CA ASP A 301 -19.82 2.67 13.58
C ASP A 301 -19.27 1.25 13.38
N PRO A 302 -19.26 0.73 12.14
CA PRO A 302 -18.79 -0.64 11.88
C PRO A 302 -17.32 -0.84 12.26
N TYR A 303 -16.50 0.19 12.14
CA TYR A 303 -15.05 0.10 12.31
C TYR A 303 -14.64 0.09 13.79
N LEU A 304 -15.41 0.74 14.65
CA LEU A 304 -15.22 0.62 16.11
C LEU A 304 -15.65 -0.76 16.62
N HIS A 305 -16.71 -1.35 16.05
CA HIS A 305 -17.07 -2.75 16.34
C HIS A 305 -16.02 -3.74 15.83
N GLU A 306 -15.42 -3.46 14.67
CA GLU A 306 -14.29 -4.23 14.12
C GLU A 306 -13.07 -4.16 15.05
N LEU A 307 -12.67 -2.96 15.49
CA LEU A 307 -11.56 -2.77 16.42
C LEU A 307 -11.84 -3.45 17.78
N ARG A 308 -13.08 -3.38 18.28
CA ARG A 308 -13.50 -4.13 19.47
C ARG A 308 -13.28 -5.63 19.28
N GLY A 309 -13.69 -6.16 18.11
CA GLY A 309 -13.46 -7.55 17.74
C GLY A 309 -11.98 -7.92 17.72
N GLN A 310 -11.13 -7.03 17.19
CA GLN A 310 -9.68 -7.22 17.15
C GLN A 310 -9.07 -7.30 18.55
N ILE A 311 -9.41 -6.36 19.43
CA ILE A 311 -8.93 -6.34 20.82
C ILE A 311 -9.31 -7.64 21.53
N LEU A 312 -10.56 -8.10 21.35
CA LEU A 312 -11.09 -9.31 21.98
C LEU A 312 -10.41 -10.58 21.45
N ILE A 313 -10.27 -10.74 20.13
CA ILE A 313 -9.70 -11.96 19.55
C ILE A 313 -8.21 -12.09 19.87
N GLU A 314 -7.46 -10.99 19.83
CA GLU A 314 -6.04 -10.96 20.19
C GLU A 314 -5.83 -11.18 21.70
N SER A 315 -6.83 -10.85 22.52
CA SER A 315 -6.88 -11.17 23.96
C SER A 315 -7.50 -12.55 24.27
N ARG A 316 -7.66 -13.41 23.27
CA ARG A 316 -8.23 -14.78 23.37
C ARG A 316 -9.70 -14.85 23.81
N GLN A 317 -10.43 -13.74 23.75
CA GLN A 317 -11.87 -13.68 24.02
C GLN A 317 -12.66 -13.98 22.73
N ILE A 318 -12.63 -15.24 22.29
CA ILE A 318 -13.11 -15.65 20.96
C ILE A 318 -14.62 -15.41 20.76
N LYS A 319 -15.48 -15.92 21.65
CA LYS A 319 -16.94 -15.76 21.52
C LYS A 319 -17.38 -14.28 21.54
N PRO A 320 -16.89 -13.43 22.47
CA PRO A 320 -17.15 -12.00 22.42
C PRO A 320 -16.66 -11.34 21.12
N ALA A 321 -15.49 -11.75 20.59
CA ALA A 321 -14.98 -11.22 19.33
C ALA A 321 -15.90 -11.56 18.14
N VAL A 322 -16.40 -12.80 18.08
CA VAL A 322 -17.40 -13.21 17.06
C VAL A 322 -18.63 -12.31 17.11
N ALA A 323 -19.15 -11.99 18.30
CA ALA A 323 -20.29 -11.10 18.45
C ALA A 323 -19.98 -9.65 18.00
N ALA A 324 -18.81 -9.13 18.33
CA ALA A 324 -18.37 -7.79 17.89
C ALA A 324 -18.22 -7.71 16.37
N TYR A 325 -17.56 -8.69 15.76
CA TYR A 325 -17.41 -8.76 14.30
C TYR A 325 -18.73 -9.01 13.57
N ALA A 326 -19.66 -9.76 14.16
CA ALA A 326 -21.02 -9.90 13.62
C ALA A 326 -21.73 -8.54 13.57
N ARG A 327 -21.60 -7.71 14.62
CA ARG A 327 -22.15 -6.34 14.63
C ARG A 327 -21.49 -5.47 13.56
N ALA A 328 -20.16 -5.50 13.44
CA ALA A 328 -19.44 -4.79 12.39
C ALA A 328 -19.91 -5.20 10.99
N THR A 329 -20.08 -6.51 10.76
CA THR A 329 -20.56 -7.07 9.48
C THR A 329 -21.99 -6.66 9.18
N ASN A 330 -22.88 -6.60 10.17
CA ASN A 330 -24.26 -6.14 9.95
C ASN A 330 -24.33 -4.66 9.56
N LEU A 331 -23.43 -3.83 10.11
CA LEU A 331 -23.35 -2.40 9.80
C LEU A 331 -22.61 -2.11 8.47
N ALA A 332 -21.69 -2.98 8.06
CA ALA A 332 -20.91 -2.87 6.83
C ALA A 332 -20.82 -4.21 6.07
N SER A 333 -21.97 -4.68 5.60
CA SER A 333 -22.17 -6.03 5.03
C SER A 333 -21.34 -6.36 3.79
N ASN A 334 -20.83 -5.33 3.11
CA ASN A 334 -20.03 -5.46 1.90
C ASN A 334 -18.55 -5.10 2.09
N ASN A 335 -18.10 -4.77 3.30
CA ASN A 335 -16.69 -4.44 3.51
C ASN A 335 -15.83 -5.72 3.53
N PRO A 336 -14.90 -5.92 2.57
CA PRO A 336 -14.14 -7.16 2.46
C PRO A 336 -13.27 -7.47 3.67
N LEU A 337 -12.68 -6.45 4.30
CA LEU A 337 -11.79 -6.63 5.45
C LEU A 337 -12.59 -7.02 6.71
N ILE A 338 -13.74 -6.40 6.94
CA ILE A 338 -14.65 -6.77 8.05
C ILE A 338 -15.16 -8.20 7.87
N LEU A 339 -15.58 -8.58 6.66
CA LEU A 339 -15.98 -9.95 6.34
C LEU A 339 -14.86 -10.95 6.61
N GLY A 340 -13.62 -10.59 6.25
CA GLY A 340 -12.43 -11.40 6.50
C GLY A 340 -12.13 -11.58 7.99
N SER A 341 -12.17 -10.48 8.77
CA SER A 341 -12.01 -10.52 10.22
C SER A 341 -13.10 -11.34 10.91
N TYR A 342 -14.36 -11.23 10.47
CA TYR A 342 -15.46 -12.04 10.99
C TYR A 342 -15.27 -13.53 10.67
N GLY A 343 -14.92 -13.84 9.42
CA GLY A 343 -14.61 -15.21 8.99
C GLY A 343 -13.47 -15.83 9.80
N ARG A 344 -12.41 -15.07 10.11
CA ARG A 344 -11.32 -15.51 11.00
C ARG A 344 -11.81 -15.79 12.42
N ALA A 345 -12.65 -14.92 12.98
CA ALA A 345 -13.19 -15.12 14.32
C ALA A 345 -14.09 -16.38 14.39
N LEU A 346 -14.92 -16.61 13.37
CA LEU A 346 -15.73 -17.82 13.23
C LEU A 346 -14.86 -19.08 13.10
N LEU A 347 -13.77 -19.01 12.36
CA LEU A 347 -12.79 -20.09 12.26
C LEU A 347 -12.16 -20.42 13.62
N ALA A 348 -11.77 -19.39 14.37
CA ALA A 348 -11.21 -19.55 15.71
C ALA A 348 -12.22 -20.14 16.71
N ASP A 349 -13.51 -19.84 16.55
CA ASP A 349 -14.62 -20.39 17.34
C ASP A 349 -15.05 -21.81 16.89
N GLY A 350 -14.48 -22.32 15.79
CA GLY A 350 -14.81 -23.64 15.24
C GLY A 350 -16.06 -23.69 14.35
N GLN A 351 -16.68 -22.55 14.04
CA GLN A 351 -17.86 -22.46 13.15
C GLN A 351 -17.45 -22.55 11.67
N LEU A 352 -16.91 -23.69 11.24
CA LEU A 352 -16.23 -23.86 9.93
C LEU A 352 -17.11 -23.50 8.72
N ALA A 353 -18.37 -23.91 8.69
CA ALA A 353 -19.28 -23.62 7.57
C ALA A 353 -19.52 -22.11 7.39
N LYS A 354 -19.76 -21.39 8.50
CA LYS A 354 -19.93 -19.93 8.46
C LYS A 354 -18.60 -19.23 8.15
N ALA A 355 -17.49 -19.71 8.72
CA ALA A 355 -16.17 -19.18 8.42
C ALA A 355 -15.89 -19.22 6.91
N GLN A 356 -16.12 -20.38 6.28
CA GLN A 356 -15.99 -20.54 4.83
C GLN A 356 -16.86 -19.52 4.08
N GLN A 357 -18.16 -19.44 4.41
CA GLN A 357 -19.09 -18.53 3.76
C GLN A 357 -18.62 -17.06 3.79
N PHE A 358 -18.19 -16.57 4.95
CA PHE A 358 -17.76 -15.17 5.11
C PHE A 358 -16.38 -14.89 4.51
N LEU A 359 -15.45 -15.84 4.60
CA LEU A 359 -14.14 -15.74 3.96
C LEU A 359 -14.22 -15.77 2.43
N GLU A 360 -15.12 -16.57 1.85
CA GLU A 360 -15.41 -16.56 0.41
C GLU A 360 -16.04 -15.24 -0.03
N LYS A 361 -17.01 -14.71 0.73
CA LYS A 361 -17.60 -13.38 0.48
C LYS A 361 -16.56 -12.26 0.53
N SER A 362 -15.61 -12.34 1.47
CA SER A 362 -14.48 -11.42 1.58
C SER A 362 -13.57 -11.52 0.34
N ARG A 363 -13.12 -12.73 -0.01
CA ARG A 363 -12.26 -12.98 -1.17
C ARG A 363 -12.90 -12.59 -2.50
N ALA A 364 -14.20 -12.77 -2.66
CA ALA A 364 -14.91 -12.37 -3.88
C ALA A 364 -14.89 -10.85 -4.11
N ARG A 365 -14.69 -10.06 -3.04
CA ARG A 365 -14.64 -8.60 -3.08
C ARG A 365 -13.21 -8.06 -3.07
N ASP A 366 -12.33 -8.68 -2.29
CA ASP A 366 -10.88 -8.44 -2.30
C ASP A 366 -10.15 -9.77 -2.50
N GLY A 367 -9.91 -10.10 -3.77
CA GLY A 367 -9.22 -11.31 -4.17
C GLY A 367 -7.71 -11.27 -3.91
N ARG A 368 -7.17 -10.14 -3.43
CA ARG A 368 -5.73 -9.90 -3.27
C ARG A 368 -5.27 -9.89 -1.81
N ASP A 369 -6.14 -10.24 -0.86
CA ASP A 369 -5.75 -10.34 0.55
C ASP A 369 -5.19 -11.75 0.87
N PRO A 370 -3.86 -11.91 1.05
CA PRO A 370 -3.25 -13.20 1.36
C PRO A 370 -3.65 -13.74 2.75
N ARG A 371 -4.14 -12.87 3.65
CA ARG A 371 -4.58 -13.26 5.00
C ARG A 371 -5.90 -14.03 4.91
N VAL A 372 -6.82 -13.56 4.08
CA VAL A 372 -8.10 -14.25 3.82
C VAL A 372 -7.86 -15.59 3.13
N MET A 373 -6.94 -15.66 2.17
CA MET A 373 -6.56 -16.92 1.53
C MET A 373 -6.00 -17.94 2.53
N ARG A 374 -5.16 -17.50 3.47
CA ARG A 374 -4.64 -18.35 4.55
C ARG A 374 -5.78 -18.90 5.41
N ASP A 375 -6.67 -18.02 5.87
CA ASP A 375 -7.77 -18.40 6.76
C ASP A 375 -8.75 -19.35 6.06
N LEU A 376 -9.01 -19.12 4.77
CA LEU A 376 -9.86 -19.99 3.96
C LEU A 376 -9.20 -21.35 3.70
N ALA A 377 -7.89 -21.40 3.44
CA ALA A 377 -7.15 -22.64 3.29
C ALA A 377 -7.19 -23.49 4.59
N VAL A 378 -7.02 -22.86 5.75
CA VAL A 378 -7.14 -23.53 7.05
C VAL A 378 -8.57 -24.03 7.28
N THR A 379 -9.58 -23.25 6.89
CA THR A 379 -10.99 -23.64 6.99
C THR A 379 -11.26 -24.91 6.18
N TYR A 380 -10.86 -24.94 4.90
CA TYR A 380 -11.01 -26.11 4.04
C TYR A 380 -10.24 -27.33 4.56
N ALA A 381 -9.02 -27.14 5.07
CA ALA A 381 -8.24 -28.23 5.66
C ALA A 381 -8.96 -28.83 6.88
N LYS A 382 -9.53 -28.00 7.77
CA LYS A 382 -10.31 -28.45 8.93
C LYS A 382 -11.61 -29.15 8.55
N GLN A 383 -12.15 -28.86 7.37
CA GLN A 383 -13.31 -29.57 6.81
C GLN A 383 -12.92 -30.86 6.06
N GLY A 384 -11.63 -31.21 5.98
CA GLY A 384 -11.14 -32.37 5.24
C GLY A 384 -10.94 -32.15 3.74
N ASN A 385 -11.20 -30.94 3.22
CA ASN A 385 -11.02 -30.62 1.80
C ASN A 385 -9.58 -30.17 1.51
N ASN A 386 -8.65 -31.13 1.55
CA ASN A 386 -7.22 -30.90 1.38
C ASN A 386 -6.83 -30.40 -0.03
N GLY A 387 -7.63 -30.73 -1.06
CA GLY A 387 -7.44 -30.21 -2.41
C GLY A 387 -7.65 -28.70 -2.48
N MET A 388 -8.79 -28.22 -1.94
CA MET A 388 -9.08 -26.78 -1.87
C MET A 388 -8.10 -26.02 -0.97
N ALA A 389 -7.73 -26.62 0.16
CA ALA A 389 -6.71 -26.03 1.03
C ALA A 389 -5.36 -25.85 0.31
N SER A 390 -4.98 -26.84 -0.51
CA SER A 390 -3.72 -26.82 -1.27
C SER A 390 -3.73 -25.76 -2.37
N VAL A 391 -4.81 -25.62 -3.16
CA VAL A 391 -4.86 -24.58 -4.21
C VAL A 391 -4.83 -23.18 -3.64
N LEU A 392 -5.56 -22.92 -2.55
CA LEU A 392 -5.54 -21.61 -1.87
C LEU A 392 -4.16 -21.27 -1.31
N THR A 393 -3.47 -22.28 -0.77
CA THR A 393 -2.10 -22.12 -0.28
C THR A 393 -1.14 -21.82 -1.42
N ALA A 394 -1.31 -22.47 -2.57
CA ALA A 394 -0.52 -22.22 -3.78
C ALA A 394 -0.73 -20.80 -4.31
N GLU A 395 -1.97 -20.36 -4.48
CA GLU A 395 -2.34 -19.01 -4.92
C GLU A 395 -1.76 -17.94 -3.99
N ARG A 396 -1.88 -18.14 -2.66
CA ARG A 396 -1.30 -17.23 -1.66
C ARG A 396 0.22 -17.11 -1.81
N TYR A 397 0.92 -18.23 -1.99
CA TYR A 397 2.38 -18.20 -2.17
C TYR A 397 2.79 -17.54 -3.47
N ALA A 398 2.05 -17.78 -4.56
CA ALA A 398 2.29 -17.13 -5.84
C ALA A 398 2.13 -15.61 -5.73
N MET A 399 1.08 -15.16 -5.04
CA MET A 399 0.79 -13.74 -4.83
C MET A 399 1.88 -12.99 -4.05
N VAL A 400 2.53 -13.66 -3.08
CA VAL A 400 3.65 -13.08 -2.32
C VAL A 400 5.02 -13.33 -2.96
N GLY A 401 5.06 -13.78 -4.22
CA GLY A 401 6.28 -14.01 -4.99
C GLY A 401 7.06 -15.27 -4.62
N ARG A 402 6.51 -16.14 -3.76
CA ARG A 402 7.12 -17.40 -3.32
C ARG A 402 6.78 -18.55 -4.28
N LEU A 403 7.15 -18.39 -5.55
CA LEU A 403 6.75 -19.32 -6.62
C LEU A 403 7.25 -20.77 -6.42
N LYS A 404 8.42 -20.96 -5.77
CA LYS A 404 8.91 -22.29 -5.41
C LYS A 404 7.97 -23.02 -4.45
N ASP A 405 7.49 -22.33 -3.42
CA ASP A 405 6.52 -22.89 -2.47
C ASP A 405 5.14 -23.06 -3.12
N ALA A 406 4.74 -22.10 -3.96
CA ALA A 406 3.50 -22.16 -4.72
C ALA A 406 3.43 -23.44 -5.57
N LYS A 407 4.51 -23.80 -6.26
CA LYS A 407 4.64 -25.01 -7.09
C LYS A 407 4.35 -26.29 -6.31
N ILE A 408 4.90 -26.42 -5.09
CA ILE A 408 4.71 -27.61 -4.24
C ILE A 408 3.22 -27.81 -3.93
N HIS A 409 2.54 -26.74 -3.51
CA HIS A 409 1.13 -26.78 -3.16
C HIS A 409 0.22 -26.93 -4.39
N ALA A 410 0.59 -26.33 -5.53
CA ALA A 410 -0.14 -26.46 -6.79
C ALA A 410 -0.12 -27.91 -7.31
N LYS A 411 1.03 -28.58 -7.22
CA LYS A 411 1.14 -30.01 -7.57
C LYS A 411 0.26 -30.88 -6.67
N ARG A 412 0.35 -30.68 -5.35
CA ARG A 412 -0.52 -31.38 -4.40
C ARG A 412 -2.02 -31.13 -4.69
N ALA A 413 -2.40 -29.90 -5.00
CA ALA A 413 -3.78 -29.57 -5.34
C ALA A 413 -4.24 -30.28 -6.63
N THR A 414 -3.38 -30.30 -7.65
CA THR A 414 -3.62 -31.01 -8.92
C THR A 414 -3.89 -32.49 -8.73
N ASP A 415 -3.14 -33.13 -7.82
CA ASP A 415 -3.27 -34.57 -7.54
C ASP A 415 -4.55 -34.90 -6.74
N LEU A 416 -5.04 -33.96 -5.93
CA LEU A 416 -6.21 -34.13 -5.05
C LEU A 416 -7.54 -33.66 -5.64
N LEU A 417 -7.52 -32.72 -6.59
CA LEU A 417 -8.72 -32.10 -7.13
C LEU A 417 -9.22 -32.84 -8.38
N PRO A 418 -10.55 -32.92 -8.62
CA PRO A 418 -11.09 -33.50 -9.84
C PRO A 418 -10.55 -32.79 -11.08
N ARG A 419 -10.00 -33.56 -12.02
CA ARG A 419 -9.46 -33.04 -13.28
C ARG A 419 -10.53 -32.25 -14.03
N GLY A 420 -10.16 -31.09 -14.55
CA GLY A 420 -11.07 -30.18 -15.27
C GLY A 420 -11.96 -29.30 -14.38
N SER A 421 -12.00 -29.52 -13.06
CA SER A 421 -12.71 -28.60 -12.16
C SER A 421 -12.06 -27.21 -12.14
N ALA A 422 -12.83 -26.17 -11.83
CA ALA A 422 -12.32 -24.80 -11.73
C ALA A 422 -11.18 -24.67 -10.71
N ALA A 423 -11.23 -25.42 -9.60
CA ALA A 423 -10.14 -25.44 -8.61
C ALA A 423 -8.88 -26.11 -9.15
N TRP A 424 -9.04 -27.19 -9.93
CA TRP A 424 -7.92 -27.87 -10.58
C TRP A 424 -7.26 -26.97 -11.63
N GLN A 425 -8.05 -26.24 -12.43
CA GLN A 425 -7.53 -25.27 -13.41
C GLN A 425 -6.71 -24.16 -12.73
N ARG A 426 -7.23 -23.57 -11.65
CA ARG A 426 -6.47 -22.56 -10.87
C ARG A 426 -5.15 -23.11 -10.33
N ALA A 427 -5.11 -24.39 -9.91
CA ALA A 427 -3.88 -25.03 -9.49
C ALA A 427 -2.89 -25.19 -10.66
N GLN A 428 -3.36 -25.53 -11.86
CA GLN A 428 -2.54 -25.60 -13.07
C GLN A 428 -1.96 -24.24 -13.45
N ASP A 429 -2.75 -23.16 -13.36
CA ASP A 429 -2.29 -21.81 -13.68
C ASP A 429 -1.10 -21.40 -12.79
N VAL A 430 -1.20 -21.68 -11.49
CA VAL A 430 -0.10 -21.43 -10.54
C VAL A 430 1.11 -22.32 -10.84
N LEU A 431 0.89 -23.59 -11.19
CA LEU A 431 1.96 -24.53 -11.52
C LEU A 431 2.72 -24.08 -12.78
N SER A 432 2.00 -23.69 -13.82
CA SER A 432 2.56 -23.17 -15.07
C SER A 432 3.35 -21.88 -14.83
N ALA A 433 2.78 -20.91 -14.11
CA ALA A 433 3.48 -19.67 -13.77
C ALA A 433 4.78 -19.90 -12.98
N ALA A 434 4.78 -20.87 -12.06
CA ALA A 434 5.98 -21.21 -11.29
C ALA A 434 7.06 -21.90 -12.15
N GLN A 435 6.67 -22.79 -13.07
CA GLN A 435 7.59 -23.45 -13.99
C GLN A 435 8.22 -22.47 -14.99
N ASP A 436 7.44 -21.52 -15.51
CA ASP A 436 7.95 -20.50 -16.43
C ASP A 436 8.94 -19.56 -15.74
N ALA A 437 8.70 -19.23 -14.46
CA ALA A 437 9.63 -18.44 -13.68
C ALA A 437 10.96 -19.16 -13.39
N GLU A 438 10.95 -20.50 -13.28
CA GLU A 438 12.17 -21.30 -13.15
C GLU A 438 12.98 -21.32 -14.45
N LYS A 439 12.33 -21.43 -15.62
CA LYS A 439 13.01 -21.43 -16.93
C LYS A 439 13.66 -20.09 -17.30
N ARG A 440 13.22 -18.98 -16.71
CA ARG A 440 13.73 -17.62 -16.94
C ARG A 440 14.89 -17.23 -16.03
N ARG A 441 15.23 -18.07 -15.04
CA ARG A 441 16.41 -17.93 -14.19
C ARG A 441 17.53 -18.75 -14.77
#